data_AF-A0A3S1CD58-F1
#
_entry.id   AF-A0A3S1CD58-F1
#
_cell.length_a   1.000
_cell.length_b   1.000
_cell.length_c   1.000
_cell.angle_alpha   90.00
_cell.angle_beta   90.00
_cell.angle_gamma   90.00
#
_symmetry.space_group_name_H-M   'P 1'
#
loop_
_entity.id
_entity.type
_entity.pdbx_description
1 polymer ?
#
loop_
_entity_poly.entity_id
_entity_poly.type
_entity_poly.pdbx_seq_one_letter_code
_entity_poly.pdbx_strand_id
1 'polypeptide(L)'
;FGKEGAAAMFGVGEGGTGLVPSPTGDGQILYKVAEVFEPAGADASSVPDDAQKSFTSGMSDDLLDQLVAQLQTQYDVRIDQAAVAQASTR
;
A
#
# COMPACT_ATOMS: atom_id res chain seq x y z
N PHE A 1 24.53 11.82 5.76
CA PHE A 1 23.66 10.98 4.91
C PHE A 1 22.28 10.98 5.54
N GLY A 2 21.24 11.38 4.80
CA GLY A 2 19.86 11.45 5.31
C GLY A 2 19.01 10.24 4.87
N LYS A 3 17.74 10.22 5.30
CA LYS A 3 16.75 9.17 4.95
C LYS A 3 16.60 8.97 3.44
N GLU A 4 16.64 10.06 2.67
CA GLU A 4 16.52 10.04 1.20
C GLU A 4 17.71 9.35 0.51
N GLY A 5 18.93 9.60 1.00
CA GLY A 5 20.13 8.97 0.47
C GLY A 5 20.19 7.47 0.75
N ALA A 6 19.71 7.04 1.94
CA ALA A 6 19.58 5.63 2.27
C ALA A 6 18.51 4.95 1.39
N ALA A 7 17.35 5.59 1.20
CA ALA A 7 16.29 5.07 0.34
C ALA A 7 16.75 4.88 -1.13
N ALA A 8 17.54 5.82 -1.66
CA ALA A 8 18.10 5.70 -3.00
C ALA A 8 19.02 4.47 -3.15
N MET A 9 19.81 4.14 -2.12
CA MET A 9 20.70 2.96 -2.13
C MET A 9 19.91 1.65 -2.11
N PHE A 10 18.79 1.56 -1.39
CA PHE A 10 17.92 0.37 -1.37
C PHE A 10 17.13 0.15 -2.67
N GLY A 11 17.07 1.15 -3.56
CA GLY A 11 16.42 1.04 -4.87
C GLY A 11 17.33 0.50 -5.98
N VAL A 12 18.62 0.28 -5.70
CA VAL A 12 19.62 -0.14 -6.70
C VAL A 12 20.06 -1.57 -6.40
N GLY A 13 19.95 -2.46 -7.40
CA GLY A 13 20.37 -3.86 -7.29
C GLY A 13 21.89 -4.05 -7.19
N GLU A 14 22.32 -5.27 -6.90
CA GLU A 14 23.74 -5.64 -6.80
C GLU A 14 24.53 -5.23 -8.05
N GLY A 15 25.73 -4.68 -7.84
CA GLY A 15 26.60 -4.19 -8.91
C GLY A 15 26.16 -2.87 -9.53
N GLY A 16 24.94 -2.40 -9.22
CA GLY A 16 24.39 -1.14 -9.71
C GLY A 16 25.09 0.08 -9.11
N THR A 17 25.00 1.21 -9.81
CA THR A 17 25.61 2.48 -9.40
C THR A 17 24.55 3.55 -9.28
N GLY A 18 24.74 4.50 -8.36
CA GLY A 18 23.84 5.62 -8.21
C GLY A 18 24.53 6.88 -7.71
N LEU A 19 23.77 7.98 -7.75
CA LEU A 19 24.20 9.29 -7.27
C LEU A 19 23.25 9.73 -6.17
N VAL A 20 23.79 10.23 -5.07
CA VAL A 20 23.02 10.93 -4.03
C VAL A 20 23.64 12.30 -3.75
N PRO A 21 22.83 13.34 -3.49
CA PRO A 21 23.36 14.64 -3.08
C PRO A 21 24.19 14.54 -1.80
N SER A 22 25.27 15.32 -1.72
CA SER A 22 26.05 15.46 -0.50
C SER A 22 25.16 16.02 0.62
N PRO A 23 25.27 15.54 1.86
CA PRO A 23 24.55 16.10 3.00
C PRO A 23 24.84 17.59 3.25
N THR A 24 25.97 18.10 2.74
CA THR A 24 26.37 19.51 2.83
C THR A 24 25.84 20.36 1.67
N GLY A 25 25.15 19.76 0.69
CA GLY A 25 24.57 20.46 -0.47
C GLY A 25 25.55 20.77 -1.61
N ASP A 26 26.85 20.75 -1.34
CA ASP A 26 27.88 21.24 -2.29
C ASP A 26 28.46 20.16 -3.22
N GLY A 27 27.80 19.00 -3.37
CA GLY A 27 28.36 17.93 -4.18
C GLY A 27 27.45 16.73 -4.42
N GLN A 28 27.98 15.76 -5.16
CA GLN A 28 27.33 14.48 -5.46
C GLN A 28 28.22 13.34 -4.96
N ILE A 29 27.60 12.30 -4.44
CA ILE A 29 28.28 11.08 -4.00
C ILE A 29 27.92 9.98 -5.00
N LEU A 30 28.93 9.52 -5.74
CA LEU A 30 28.84 8.33 -6.58
C LEU A 30 29.05 7.10 -5.71
N TYR A 31 28.11 6.16 -5.77
CA TYR A 31 28.23 4.87 -5.08
C TYR A 31 28.02 3.71 -6.05
N LYS A 32 28.57 2.55 -5.67
CA LYS A 32 28.33 1.25 -6.31
C LYS A 32 27.88 0.27 -5.23
N VAL A 33 26.77 -0.41 -5.48
CA VAL A 33 26.27 -1.47 -4.61
C VAL A 33 27.19 -2.67 -4.79
N ALA A 34 27.96 -2.99 -3.75
CA ALA A 34 28.92 -4.09 -3.80
C ALA A 34 28.22 -5.45 -3.74
N GLU A 35 27.20 -5.57 -2.89
CA GLU A 35 26.47 -6.81 -2.63
C GLU A 35 25.07 -6.46 -2.08
N VAL A 36 24.08 -7.29 -2.39
CA VAL A 36 22.74 -7.20 -1.81
C VAL A 36 22.44 -8.51 -1.10
N PHE A 37 22.13 -8.43 0.19
CA PHE A 37 21.67 -9.58 0.96
C PHE A 37 20.15 -9.52 1.09
N GLU A 38 19.47 -10.65 0.88
CA GLU A 38 18.12 -10.79 1.41
C GLU A 38 18.19 -10.59 2.93
N PRO A 39 17.24 -9.88 3.55
CA PRO A 39 17.27 -9.68 4.99
C PRO A 39 17.21 -11.05 5.66
N ALA A 40 18.30 -11.46 6.30
CA ALA A 40 18.36 -12.70 7.06
C ALA A 40 17.36 -12.59 8.24
N GLY A 41 16.12 -13.02 8.03
CA GLY A 41 15.03 -12.91 9.00
C GLY A 41 13.78 -12.15 8.51
N ALA A 42 13.71 -11.70 7.26
CA ALA A 42 12.43 -11.23 6.70
C ALA A 42 11.57 -12.44 6.29
N ASP A 43 10.82 -12.99 7.25
CA ASP A 43 9.74 -13.94 6.98
C ASP A 43 8.37 -13.25 7.12
N ALA A 44 7.27 -14.00 7.08
CA ALA A 44 5.92 -13.43 7.24
C ALA A 44 5.75 -12.62 8.54
N SER A 45 6.52 -12.91 9.60
CA SER A 45 6.51 -12.16 10.86
C SER A 45 7.20 -10.79 10.79
N SER A 46 7.95 -10.52 9.72
CA SER A 46 8.57 -9.21 9.47
C SER A 46 7.59 -8.15 8.94
N VAL A 47 6.39 -8.58 8.52
CA VAL A 47 5.33 -7.66 8.10
C VAL A 47 4.66 -7.07 9.36
N PRO A 48 4.64 -5.75 9.55
CA PRO A 48 3.98 -5.13 10.71
C PRO A 48 2.49 -5.52 10.81
N ASP A 49 2.00 -5.78 12.03
CA ASP A 49 0.62 -6.18 12.28
C ASP A 49 -0.42 -5.25 11.64
N ASP A 50 -0.16 -3.94 11.64
CA ASP A 50 -1.08 -2.96 11.05
C ASP A 50 -1.15 -3.09 9.52
N ALA A 51 -0.05 -3.46 8.86
CA ALA A 51 -0.04 -3.76 7.43
C ALA A 51 -0.82 -5.05 7.13
N GLN A 52 -0.71 -6.07 7.98
CA GLN A 52 -1.49 -7.30 7.84
C GLN A 52 -2.99 -7.06 8.03
N LYS A 53 -3.37 -6.28 9.04
CA LYS A 53 -4.76 -5.92 9.34
C LYS A 53 -5.39 -5.10 8.21
N SER A 54 -4.69 -4.07 7.74
CA SER A 54 -5.18 -3.20 6.67
C SER A 54 -5.36 -3.95 5.35
N PHE A 55 -4.45 -4.88 5.02
CA PHE A 55 -4.63 -5.77 3.89
C PHE A 55 -5.87 -6.67 4.05
N THR A 56 -6.03 -7.28 5.23
CA THR A 56 -7.15 -8.18 5.53
C THR A 56 -8.50 -7.45 5.47
N SER A 57 -8.58 -6.24 6.01
CA SER A 57 -9.81 -5.45 5.97
C SER A 57 -10.16 -5.04 4.54
N GLY A 58 -9.19 -4.52 3.77
CA GLY A 58 -9.44 -4.10 2.39
C GLY A 58 -9.91 -5.24 1.49
N MET A 59 -9.33 -6.43 1.67
CA MET A 59 -9.78 -7.63 0.95
C MET A 59 -11.18 -8.08 1.38
N SER A 60 -11.51 -7.98 2.67
CA SER A 60 -12.84 -8.34 3.17
C SER A 60 -13.91 -7.40 2.63
N ASP A 61 -13.64 -6.09 2.61
CA ASP A 61 -14.56 -5.07 2.12
C ASP A 61 -14.84 -5.23 0.61
N ASP A 62 -13.80 -5.45 -0.21
CA ASP A 62 -13.96 -5.69 -1.65
C ASP A 62 -14.78 -6.96 -1.95
N LEU A 63 -14.53 -8.04 -1.21
CA LEU A 63 -15.33 -9.28 -1.34
C LEU A 63 -16.79 -9.06 -0.95
N LEU A 64 -17.05 -8.24 0.08
CA LEU A 64 -18.40 -7.87 0.47
C LEU A 64 -19.08 -7.01 -0.59
N ASP A 65 -18.39 -6.02 -1.15
CA ASP A 65 -18.90 -5.17 -2.22
C ASP A 65 -19.22 -5.99 -3.48
N GLN A 66 -18.34 -6.92 -3.85
CA GLN A 66 -18.57 -7.83 -4.98
C GLN A 66 -19.78 -8.73 -4.74
N LEU A 67 -19.95 -9.25 -3.52
CA LEU A 67 -21.13 -10.04 -3.15
C LEU A 67 -22.41 -9.20 -3.24
N VAL A 68 -22.39 -7.97 -2.71
CA VAL A 68 -23.53 -7.04 -2.77
C VAL A 68 -23.89 -6.73 -4.22
N ALA A 69 -22.91 -6.42 -5.07
CA ALA A 69 -23.13 -6.14 -6.49
C ALA A 69 -23.72 -7.35 -7.24
N GLN A 70 -23.24 -8.56 -6.93
CA GLN A 70 -23.77 -9.79 -7.50
C GLN A 70 -25.24 -10.00 -7.08
N LEU A 71 -25.55 -9.82 -5.80
CA LEU A 71 -26.91 -9.96 -5.29
C LEU A 71 -27.85 -8.91 -5.90
N GLN A 72 -27.42 -7.66 -6.03
CA GLN A 72 -28.19 -6.59 -6.69
C GLN A 72 -28.41 -6.84 -8.19
N THR A 73 -27.52 -7.59 -8.85
CA THR A 73 -27.70 -8.00 -10.25
C THR A 73 -28.71 -9.14 -10.36
N GLN A 74 -28.67 -10.09 -9.42
CA GLN A 74 -29.55 -11.26 -9.43
C GLN A 74 -30.97 -10.95 -8.96
N TYR A 75 -31.11 -10.03 -8.02
CA TYR A 75 -32.38 -9.65 -7.41
C TYR A 75 -32.69 -8.19 -7.75
N ASP A 76 -33.91 -7.93 -8.20
CA ASP A 76 -34.37 -6.58 -8.51
C ASP A 76 -34.53 -5.75 -7.22
N VAL A 77 -33.50 -4.97 -6.88
CA VAL A 77 -33.50 -4.08 -5.72
C VAL A 77 -34.16 -2.76 -6.11
N ARG A 78 -35.35 -2.51 -5.56
CA ARG A 78 -36.10 -1.26 -5.75
C ARG A 78 -36.20 -0.49 -4.45
N ILE A 79 -35.95 0.82 -4.53
CA ILE A 79 -36.21 1.73 -3.41
C ILE A 79 -37.71 2.05 -3.41
N ASP A 80 -38.36 1.82 -2.28
CA ASP A 80 -39.71 2.34 -2.04
C ASP A 80 -39.61 3.84 -1.72
N GLN A 81 -39.78 4.66 -2.75
CA GLN A 81 -39.72 6.12 -2.65
C GLN A 81 -40.80 6.69 -1.72
N ALA A 82 -41.94 6.00 -1.56
CA ALA A 82 -43.01 6.46 -0.67
C ALA A 82 -42.60 6.32 0.80
N ALA A 83 -41.95 5.21 1.16
CA ALA A 83 -41.40 5.01 2.50
C ALA A 83 -40.31 6.03 2.84
N VAL A 84 -39.43 6.36 1.88
CA VAL A 84 -38.38 7.39 2.05
C VAL A 84 -38.98 8.78 2.25
N ALA A 85 -40.00 9.15 1.48
CA ALA A 85 -40.70 10.42 1.64
C ALA A 85 -41.40 10.52 3.01
N GLN A 86 -42.00 9.43 3.49
CA GLN A 86 -42.65 9.39 4.80
C GLN A 86 -41.66 9.48 5.97
N ALA A 87 -40.47 8.91 5.83
CA ALA A 87 -39.40 8.98 6.84
C ALA A 87 -38.74 10.37 6.91
N SER A 88 -38.63 11.09 5.79
CA SER A 88 -37.98 12.41 5.71
C SER A 88 -38.87 13.59 6.10
N THR A 89 -40.18 13.36 6.25
CA THR A 89 -41.16 14.39 6.65
C THR A 89 -41.45 14.37 8.16
N ARG A 90 -40.74 13.53 8.93
CA ARG A 90 -40.87 13.40 10.39
C ARG A 90 -39.70 14.05 11.11
#